data_AF-A0ABD3FBZ1-F1
#
_entry.id   AF-A0ABD3FBZ1-F1
#
_cell.length_a   1.000
_cell.length_b   1.000
_cell.length_c   1.000
_cell.angle_alpha   90.00
_cell.angle_beta   90.00
_cell.angle_gamma   90.00
#
_symmetry.space_group_name_H-M   'P 1'
#
loop_
_entity.id
_entity.type
_entity.pdbx_description
1 polymer ?
#
loop_
_entity_poly.entity_id
_entity_poly.type
_entity_poly.pdbx_seq_one_letter_code
_entity_poly.pdbx_strand_id
1 'polypeptide(L)'
;MLGFQYVVAKSRELSSVVERELAAASNRSAPFGSVSATSAGEAVVRNVAPVASEAPEVPTISGRNEGQEFLRVQQKLHDQANANHQKLMTSGQELDSALARARATLQAQAASEQFLAQNFHLVSRVRQQLAGVRSLVLKLAEEADEVENLLVLRCEEDAARQNAEFAAKQQQELEKFEARIAKESEGRKRELLEMRRQKLASAFFNDLRTYQTLVAHHGDETVVEARVGKDNKQQVTLDEVDLIVTADPEQLDAFYDSGSEEEEEQLQSAKFLSPPVPKVLAEEEEKETEAVKVEEAVIKENGDVDVPVESGAGEEKVA
;
A
#
# COMPACT_ATOMS: atom_id res chain seq x y z
N MET A 1 -1.90 -2.60 0.93
CA MET A 1 -2.06 -1.41 0.05
C MET A 1 -3.38 -1.33 -0.75
N LEU A 2 -4.17 -2.40 -0.94
CA LEU A 2 -5.45 -2.32 -1.69
C LEU A 2 -6.56 -1.50 -0.98
N GLY A 3 -6.59 -1.47 0.36
CA GLY A 3 -7.62 -0.74 1.12
C GLY A 3 -7.57 0.78 0.93
N PHE A 4 -6.37 1.36 0.86
CA PHE A 4 -6.20 2.80 0.65
C PHE A 4 -6.63 3.23 -0.76
N GLN A 5 -6.37 2.41 -1.78
CA GLN A 5 -6.84 2.70 -3.15
C GLN A 5 -8.37 2.68 -3.24
N TYR A 6 -9.03 1.76 -2.53
CA TYR A 6 -10.50 1.71 -2.47
C TYR A 6 -11.09 2.95 -1.78
N VAL A 7 -10.50 3.40 -0.67
CA VAL A 7 -10.94 4.61 0.04
C VAL A 7 -10.74 5.87 -0.82
N VAL A 8 -9.61 5.97 -1.51
CA VAL A 8 -9.32 7.09 -2.43
C VAL A 8 -10.25 7.09 -3.66
N ALA A 9 -10.55 5.91 -4.22
CA ALA A 9 -11.49 5.80 -5.34
C ALA A 9 -12.91 6.21 -4.90
N LYS A 10 -13.38 5.69 -3.76
CA LYS A 10 -14.74 5.95 -3.27
C LYS A 10 -14.94 7.39 -2.80
N SER A 11 -13.91 8.03 -2.23
CA SER A 11 -13.93 9.45 -1.88
C SER A 11 -13.96 10.38 -3.11
N ARG A 12 -13.30 10.00 -4.21
CA ARG A 12 -13.41 10.69 -5.50
C ARG A 12 -14.79 10.54 -6.12
N GLU A 13 -15.38 9.34 -6.06
CA GLU A 13 -16.75 9.11 -6.54
C GLU A 13 -17.76 9.97 -5.78
N LEU A 14 -17.70 9.96 -4.44
CA LEU A 14 -18.58 10.77 -3.58
C LEU A 14 -18.40 12.27 -3.82
N SER A 15 -17.17 12.74 -4.03
CA SER A 15 -16.91 14.15 -4.37
C SER A 15 -17.51 14.52 -5.73
N SER A 16 -17.43 13.63 -6.72
CA SER A 16 -18.02 13.89 -8.05
C SER A 16 -19.55 13.92 -8.03
N VAL A 17 -20.18 13.11 -7.16
CA VAL A 17 -21.64 13.11 -6.98
C VAL A 17 -22.07 14.40 -6.32
N VAL A 18 -21.36 14.85 -5.28
CA VAL A 18 -21.62 16.14 -4.62
C VAL A 18 -21.43 17.32 -5.57
N GLU A 19 -20.39 17.31 -6.43
CA GLU A 19 -20.20 18.35 -7.44
C GLU A 19 -21.29 18.34 -8.52
N ARG A 20 -21.76 17.16 -8.97
CA ARG A 20 -22.90 17.06 -9.89
C ARG A 20 -24.20 17.56 -9.28
N GLU A 21 -24.45 17.28 -8.00
CA GLU A 21 -25.64 17.77 -7.31
C GLU A 21 -25.57 19.28 -7.04
N LEU A 22 -24.38 19.80 -6.70
CA LEU A 22 -24.15 21.25 -6.59
C LEU A 22 -24.31 21.95 -7.95
N ALA A 23 -23.83 21.34 -9.05
CA ALA A 23 -24.03 21.87 -10.39
C ALA A 23 -25.52 21.81 -10.82
N ALA A 24 -26.23 20.74 -10.47
CA ALA A 24 -27.67 20.62 -10.72
C ALA A 24 -28.51 21.61 -9.88
N ALA A 25 -28.09 21.88 -8.64
CA ALA A 25 -28.70 22.88 -7.77
C ALA A 25 -28.38 24.32 -8.20
N SER A 26 -27.14 24.58 -8.65
CA SER A 26 -26.70 25.88 -9.17
C SER A 26 -27.38 26.25 -10.49
N ASN A 27 -27.75 25.27 -11.31
CA ASN A 27 -28.54 25.49 -12.53
C ASN A 27 -30.04 25.72 -12.24
N ARG A 28 -30.47 25.54 -10.98
CA ARG A 28 -31.85 25.78 -10.53
C ARG A 28 -32.03 27.10 -9.78
N SER A 29 -30.95 27.77 -9.39
CA SER A 29 -31.01 29.16 -8.92
C SER A 29 -31.12 30.10 -10.11
N ALA A 30 -32.35 30.34 -10.57
CA ALA A 30 -32.65 31.42 -11.49
C ALA A 30 -32.26 32.76 -10.85
N PRO A 31 -31.57 33.66 -11.57
CA PRO A 31 -31.31 35.00 -11.09
C PRO A 31 -32.64 35.76 -11.07
N PHE A 32 -32.96 36.36 -9.92
CA PHE A 32 -33.95 37.41 -9.81
C PHE A 32 -33.49 38.62 -10.65
N GLY A 33 -33.88 38.62 -11.92
CA GLY A 33 -33.83 39.76 -12.83
C GLY A 33 -35.19 40.44 -12.84
N SER A 34 -35.25 41.57 -12.16
CA SER A 34 -36.39 42.48 -12.11
C SER A 34 -36.64 43.17 -13.46
N VAL A 35 -37.92 43.44 -13.72
CA VAL A 35 -38.51 44.40 -14.68
C VAL A 35 -38.45 44.05 -16.18
N SER A 36 -39.59 43.66 -16.76
CA SER A 36 -40.45 44.64 -17.44
C SER A 36 -41.77 44.01 -17.88
N ALA A 37 -42.85 44.50 -17.26
CA ALA A 37 -44.19 44.29 -17.76
C ALA A 37 -44.38 45.07 -19.05
N THR A 38 -44.36 44.37 -20.19
CA THR A 38 -45.07 44.78 -21.39
C THR A 38 -45.76 43.56 -21.99
N SER A 39 -46.77 43.06 -21.28
CA SER A 39 -47.96 42.56 -21.96
C SER A 39 -48.64 43.79 -22.53
N ALA A 40 -48.22 44.18 -23.75
CA ALA A 40 -48.99 45.06 -24.59
C ALA A 40 -50.21 44.25 -25.06
N GLY A 41 -51.16 44.08 -24.14
CA GLY A 41 -52.55 43.91 -24.51
C GLY A 41 -52.92 45.10 -25.38
N GLU A 42 -53.16 44.82 -26.65
CA GLU A 42 -53.74 45.73 -27.61
C GLU A 42 -55.18 46.03 -27.16
N ALA A 43 -55.29 46.95 -26.21
CA ALA A 43 -56.54 47.57 -25.78
C ALA A 43 -56.28 49.07 -25.71
N VAL A 44 -55.95 49.65 -26.86
CA VAL A 44 -56.12 51.08 -27.07
C VAL A 44 -57.63 51.34 -27.00
N VAL A 45 -58.04 51.89 -25.85
CA VAL A 45 -59.26 52.67 -25.71
C VAL A 45 -59.17 53.81 -26.72
N ARG A 46 -59.69 53.58 -27.92
CA ARG A 46 -60.03 54.64 -28.87
C ARG A 46 -61.50 54.96 -28.65
N ASN A 47 -61.75 55.79 -27.65
CA ASN A 47 -62.93 56.66 -27.64
C ASN A 47 -62.81 57.61 -28.84
N VAL A 48 -63.16 57.13 -30.02
CA VAL A 48 -63.54 57.94 -31.17
C VAL A 48 -64.67 57.18 -31.83
N ALA A 49 -65.87 57.74 -31.74
CA ALA A 49 -67.01 57.31 -32.51
C ALA A 49 -66.61 57.08 -33.97
N PRO A 50 -66.89 55.91 -34.57
CA PRO A 50 -67.12 55.85 -35.98
C PRO A 50 -68.60 56.15 -36.19
N VAL A 51 -68.88 57.41 -36.50
CA VAL A 51 -69.91 57.72 -37.51
C VAL A 51 -69.42 57.03 -38.78
N ALA A 52 -69.78 55.76 -38.94
CA ALA A 52 -69.62 55.02 -40.17
C ALA A 52 -71.04 54.69 -40.64
N SER A 53 -71.44 55.52 -41.60
CA SER A 53 -72.65 55.42 -42.38
C SER A 53 -72.66 54.10 -43.15
N GLU A 54 -73.15 53.03 -42.54
CA GLU A 54 -73.60 51.85 -43.28
C GLU A 54 -75.04 52.12 -43.71
N ALA A 55 -75.22 52.28 -45.01
CA ALA A 55 -76.50 52.52 -45.64
C ALA A 55 -77.49 51.40 -45.28
N PRO A 56 -78.73 51.70 -44.87
CA PRO A 56 -79.76 50.69 -44.83
C PRO A 56 -80.12 50.36 -46.29
N GLU A 57 -79.93 49.11 -46.69
CA GLU A 57 -80.70 48.56 -47.79
C GLU A 57 -82.18 48.85 -47.51
N VAL A 58 -82.81 49.57 -48.42
CA VAL A 58 -84.19 50.04 -48.31
C VAL A 58 -85.12 48.86 -48.04
N PRO A 59 -85.81 48.78 -46.89
CA PRO A 59 -87.04 48.02 -46.79
C PRO A 59 -88.17 48.99 -47.11
N THR A 60 -88.96 48.59 -48.10
CA THR A 60 -90.25 49.15 -48.47
C THR A 60 -91.07 49.58 -47.25
N ILE A 61 -91.64 50.78 -47.35
CA ILE A 61 -92.47 51.47 -46.37
C ILE A 61 -93.56 50.53 -45.80
N SER A 62 -93.43 50.18 -44.52
CA SER A 62 -94.56 49.79 -43.66
C SER A 62 -94.37 50.53 -42.33
N GLY A 63 -95.12 51.61 -42.14
CA GLY A 63 -94.94 52.56 -41.03
C GLY A 63 -95.52 52.11 -39.69
N ARG A 64 -95.04 51.00 -39.10
CA ARG A 64 -95.52 50.57 -37.77
C ARG A 64 -94.50 49.91 -36.83
N ASN A 65 -93.21 49.89 -37.18
CA ASN A 65 -92.19 49.06 -36.52
C ASN A 65 -90.97 49.82 -35.98
N GLU A 66 -90.84 51.13 -36.21
CA GLU A 66 -89.75 51.97 -35.68
C GLU A 66 -89.68 51.93 -34.13
N GLY A 67 -90.84 51.96 -33.47
CA GLY A 67 -90.92 51.80 -32.02
C GLY A 67 -90.45 50.43 -31.52
N GLN A 68 -90.67 49.36 -32.30
CA GLN A 68 -90.16 48.02 -31.96
C GLN A 68 -88.64 47.91 -32.14
N GLU A 69 -88.08 48.58 -33.15
CA GLU A 69 -86.63 48.63 -33.35
C GLU A 69 -85.95 49.43 -32.25
N PHE A 70 -86.50 50.60 -31.89
CA PHE A 70 -86.01 51.39 -30.75
C PHE A 70 -86.02 50.57 -29.46
N LEU A 71 -87.15 49.89 -29.15
CA LEU A 71 -87.24 49.03 -27.98
C LEU A 71 -86.25 47.85 -28.03
N ARG A 72 -86.01 47.24 -29.20
CA ARG A 72 -84.97 46.21 -29.34
C ARG A 72 -83.57 46.74 -29.12
N VAL A 73 -83.25 47.92 -29.65
CA VAL A 73 -81.96 48.56 -29.44
C VAL A 73 -81.78 48.90 -27.96
N GLN A 74 -82.81 49.45 -27.31
CA GLN A 74 -82.78 49.76 -25.88
C GLN A 74 -82.63 48.49 -25.03
N GLN A 75 -83.36 47.43 -25.35
CA GLN A 75 -83.23 46.11 -24.72
C GLN A 75 -81.81 45.56 -24.87
N LYS A 76 -81.25 45.57 -26.09
CA LYS A 76 -79.87 45.14 -26.34
C LYS A 76 -78.85 45.94 -25.52
N LEU A 77 -79.03 47.26 -25.44
CA LEU A 77 -78.15 48.13 -24.66
C LEU A 77 -78.26 47.83 -23.16
N HIS A 78 -79.47 47.55 -22.67
CA HIS A 78 -79.71 47.14 -21.29
C HIS A 78 -79.08 45.78 -20.98
N ASP A 79 -79.27 44.78 -21.86
CA ASP A 79 -78.67 43.46 -21.72
C ASP A 79 -77.13 43.54 -21.76
N GLN A 80 -76.59 44.39 -22.63
CA GLN A 80 -75.15 44.65 -22.72
C GLN A 80 -74.61 45.33 -21.45
N ALA A 81 -75.34 46.31 -20.89
CA ALA A 81 -74.97 46.95 -19.64
C ALA A 81 -74.97 45.95 -18.46
N ASN A 82 -75.99 45.08 -18.40
CA ASN A 82 -76.08 44.03 -17.39
C ASN A 82 -74.94 43.01 -17.53
N ALA A 83 -74.61 42.59 -18.75
CA ALA A 83 -73.50 41.69 -19.02
C ALA A 83 -72.14 42.31 -18.63
N ASN A 84 -71.94 43.60 -18.93
CA ASN A 84 -70.73 44.32 -18.53
C ASN A 84 -70.64 44.48 -17.01
N HIS A 85 -71.75 44.77 -16.33
CA HIS A 85 -71.78 44.85 -14.88
C HIS A 85 -71.45 43.50 -14.23
N GLN A 86 -72.01 42.40 -14.73
CA GLN A 86 -71.69 41.05 -14.25
C GLN A 86 -70.20 40.72 -14.45
N LYS A 87 -69.63 41.00 -15.63
CA LYS A 87 -68.19 40.82 -15.88
C LYS A 87 -67.32 41.64 -14.94
N LEU A 88 -67.71 42.87 -14.65
CA LEU A 88 -66.99 43.72 -13.70
C LEU A 88 -67.03 43.09 -12.30
N MET A 89 -68.20 42.61 -11.86
CA MET A 89 -68.36 41.95 -10.56
C MET A 89 -67.54 40.65 -10.46
N THR A 90 -67.55 39.80 -11.49
CA THR A 90 -66.73 38.57 -11.49
C THR A 90 -65.24 38.90 -11.51
N SER A 91 -64.81 39.88 -12.30
CA SER A 91 -63.40 40.31 -12.34
C SER A 91 -62.93 40.89 -11.00
N GLY A 92 -63.80 41.61 -10.28
CA GLY A 92 -63.51 42.11 -8.93
C GLY A 92 -63.34 40.97 -7.93
N GLN A 93 -64.22 39.96 -7.97
CA GLN A 93 -64.11 38.77 -7.12
C GLN A 93 -62.84 37.95 -7.42
N GLU A 94 -62.50 37.81 -8.70
CA GLU A 94 -61.25 37.14 -9.12
C GLU A 94 -60.03 37.90 -8.60
N LEU A 95 -60.00 39.22 -8.74
CA LEU A 95 -58.94 40.08 -8.20
C LEU A 95 -58.82 39.92 -6.68
N ASP A 96 -59.92 40.00 -5.95
CA ASP A 96 -59.93 39.84 -4.49
C ASP A 96 -59.40 38.46 -4.08
N SER A 97 -59.80 37.40 -4.79
CA SER A 97 -59.30 36.04 -4.55
C SER A 97 -57.81 35.90 -4.84
N ALA A 98 -57.31 36.56 -5.89
CA ALA A 98 -55.90 36.56 -6.27
C ALA A 98 -55.07 37.33 -5.24
N LEU A 99 -55.58 38.46 -4.76
CA LEU A 99 -54.94 39.28 -3.74
C LEU A 99 -54.92 38.56 -2.38
N ALA A 100 -56.01 37.88 -2.01
CA ALA A 100 -56.05 37.03 -0.82
C ALA A 100 -55.03 35.89 -0.89
N ARG A 101 -54.90 35.21 -2.04
CA ARG A 101 -53.87 34.18 -2.26
C ARG A 101 -52.46 34.77 -2.16
N ALA A 102 -52.20 35.91 -2.80
CA ALA A 102 -50.89 36.56 -2.75
C ALA A 102 -50.49 36.93 -1.30
N ARG A 103 -51.43 37.43 -0.49
CA ARG A 103 -51.21 37.69 0.94
C ARG A 103 -50.88 36.42 1.71
N ALA A 104 -51.64 35.35 1.49
CA ALA A 104 -51.38 34.06 2.15
C ALA A 104 -50.00 33.50 1.79
N THR A 105 -49.59 33.59 0.52
CA THR A 105 -48.25 33.15 0.09
C THR A 105 -47.14 33.98 0.71
N LEU A 106 -47.32 35.30 0.80
CA LEU A 106 -46.32 36.20 1.40
C LEU A 106 -46.20 35.95 2.92
N GLN A 107 -47.32 35.71 3.60
CA GLN A 107 -47.30 35.36 5.02
C GLN A 107 -46.62 34.01 5.27
N ALA A 108 -46.85 33.01 4.40
CA ALA A 108 -46.17 31.72 4.48
C ALA A 108 -44.65 31.86 4.25
N GLN A 109 -44.22 32.73 3.33
CA GLN A 109 -42.80 33.04 3.11
C GLN A 109 -42.17 33.75 4.30
N ALA A 110 -42.84 34.76 4.87
CA ALA A 110 -42.34 35.45 6.06
C ALA A 110 -42.17 34.48 7.25
N ALA A 111 -43.12 33.54 7.43
CA ALA A 111 -43.02 32.52 8.46
C ALA A 111 -41.87 31.53 8.23
N SER A 112 -41.61 31.12 6.97
CA SER A 112 -40.50 30.21 6.66
C SER A 112 -39.14 30.89 6.82
N GLU A 113 -39.01 32.17 6.46
CA GLU A 113 -37.80 32.96 6.71
C GLU A 113 -37.53 33.13 8.20
N GLN A 114 -38.58 33.42 8.99
CA GLN A 114 -38.46 33.50 10.44
C GLN A 114 -38.02 32.17 11.05
N PHE A 115 -38.56 31.05 10.55
CA PHE A 115 -38.14 29.72 10.98
C PHE A 115 -36.65 29.48 10.67
N LEU A 116 -36.17 29.84 9.48
CA LEU A 116 -34.76 29.71 9.13
C LEU A 116 -33.87 30.59 10.02
N ALA A 117 -34.26 31.84 10.26
CA ALA A 117 -33.53 32.75 11.14
C ALA A 117 -33.45 32.21 12.57
N GLN A 118 -34.54 31.66 13.10
CA GLN A 118 -34.57 31.05 14.43
C GLN A 118 -33.71 29.79 14.50
N ASN A 119 -33.67 28.96 13.44
CA ASN A 119 -32.96 27.68 13.47
C ASN A 119 -31.52 27.74 12.93
N PHE A 120 -31.05 28.89 12.45
CA PHE A 120 -29.69 29.07 11.91
C PHE A 120 -28.59 28.67 12.91
N HIS A 121 -28.83 28.86 14.21
CA HIS A 121 -27.90 28.47 15.27
C HIS A 121 -27.67 26.95 15.33
N LEU A 122 -28.67 26.12 14.98
CA LEU A 122 -28.53 24.66 14.95
C LEU A 122 -27.61 24.23 13.81
N VAL A 123 -27.83 24.78 12.61
CA VAL A 123 -26.96 24.53 11.45
C VAL A 123 -25.53 24.99 11.74
N SER A 124 -25.38 26.15 12.38
CA SER A 124 -24.08 26.67 12.81
C SER A 124 -23.39 25.74 13.82
N ARG A 125 -24.14 25.21 14.80
CA ARG A 125 -23.63 24.25 15.78
C ARG A 125 -23.19 22.94 15.11
N VAL A 126 -24.01 22.37 14.22
CA VAL A 126 -23.65 21.16 13.47
C VAL A 126 -22.39 21.40 12.63
N ARG A 127 -22.27 22.56 11.97
CA ARG A 127 -21.07 22.93 11.21
C ARG A 127 -19.82 22.99 12.09
N GLN A 128 -19.94 23.56 13.29
CA GLN A 128 -18.84 23.63 14.25
C GLN A 128 -18.45 22.24 14.77
N GLN A 129 -19.44 21.39 15.10
CA GLN A 129 -19.19 20.01 15.50
C GLN A 129 -18.49 19.23 14.39
N LEU A 130 -18.94 19.36 13.15
CA LEU A 130 -18.32 18.70 11.98
C LEU A 130 -16.87 19.17 11.78
N ALA A 131 -16.58 20.47 11.97
CA ALA A 131 -15.22 20.98 11.94
C ALA A 131 -14.35 20.39 13.07
N GLY A 132 -14.90 20.25 14.28
CA GLY A 132 -14.24 19.58 15.39
C GLY A 132 -13.92 18.12 15.10
N VAL A 133 -14.88 17.36 14.58
CA VAL A 133 -14.68 15.96 14.16
C VAL A 133 -13.61 15.85 13.09
N ARG A 134 -13.61 16.73 12.08
CA ARG A 134 -12.55 16.76 11.05
C ARG A 134 -11.17 16.98 11.66
N SER A 135 -11.03 17.89 12.62
CA SER A 135 -9.76 18.09 13.32
C SER A 135 -9.31 16.85 14.09
N LEU A 136 -10.23 16.12 14.74
CA LEU A 136 -9.90 14.88 15.43
C LEU A 136 -9.47 13.78 14.45
N VAL A 137 -10.14 13.65 13.30
CA VAL A 137 -9.76 12.68 12.27
C VAL A 137 -8.37 12.96 11.72
N LEU A 138 -8.01 14.24 11.52
CA LEU A 138 -6.66 14.61 11.08
C LEU A 138 -5.60 14.22 12.12
N LYS A 139 -5.84 14.50 13.40
CA LYS A 139 -4.94 14.07 14.48
C LYS A 139 -4.79 12.56 14.56
N LEU A 140 -5.89 11.83 14.39
CA LEU A 140 -5.85 10.36 14.40
C LEU A 140 -5.05 9.82 13.20
N ALA A 141 -5.11 10.48 12.05
CA ALA A 141 -4.27 10.13 10.91
C ALA A 141 -2.78 10.38 11.20
N GLU A 142 -2.45 11.53 11.81
CA GLU A 142 -1.07 11.84 12.25
C GLU A 142 -0.56 10.79 13.27
N GLU A 143 -1.36 10.44 14.28
CA GLU A 143 -1.00 9.40 15.26
C GLU A 143 -0.86 8.01 14.61
N ALA A 144 -1.67 7.68 13.60
CA ALA A 144 -1.56 6.42 12.87
C ALA A 144 -0.25 6.35 12.07
N ASP A 145 0.15 7.46 11.43
CA ASP A 145 1.42 7.56 10.71
C ASP A 145 2.60 7.42 11.70
N GLU A 146 2.52 8.01 12.89
CA GLU A 146 3.53 7.84 13.95
C GLU A 146 3.67 6.38 14.42
N VAL A 147 2.54 5.68 14.59
CA VAL A 147 2.53 4.26 14.96
C VAL A 147 3.10 3.39 13.84
N GLU A 148 2.77 3.66 12.57
CA GLU A 148 3.35 2.94 11.43
C GLU A 148 4.88 3.10 11.40
N ASN A 149 5.38 4.33 11.55
CA ASN A 149 6.81 4.60 11.60
C ASN A 149 7.50 3.86 12.77
N LEU A 150 6.88 3.83 13.95
CA LEU A 150 7.41 3.11 15.10
C LEU A 150 7.46 1.59 14.85
N LEU A 151 6.42 1.03 14.23
CA LEU A 151 6.38 -0.39 13.88
C LEU A 151 7.45 -0.76 12.86
N VAL A 152 7.65 0.07 11.83
CA VAL A 152 8.72 -0.12 10.84
C VAL A 152 10.09 -0.14 11.54
N LEU A 153 10.37 0.85 12.37
CA LEU A 153 11.64 0.92 13.12
C LEU A 153 11.86 -0.31 14.02
N ARG A 154 10.82 -0.81 14.68
CA ARG A 154 10.93 -2.01 15.52
C ARG A 154 11.16 -3.28 14.70
N CYS A 155 10.50 -3.42 13.56
CA CYS A 155 10.75 -4.54 12.65
C CYS A 155 12.18 -4.51 12.11
N GLU A 156 12.70 -3.33 11.75
CA GLU A 156 14.08 -3.16 11.31
C GLU A 156 15.09 -3.49 12.44
N GLU A 157 14.82 -3.03 13.66
CA GLU A 157 15.64 -3.33 14.84
C GLU A 157 15.66 -4.84 15.14
N ASP A 158 14.50 -5.50 15.12
CA ASP A 158 14.40 -6.94 15.37
C ASP A 158 15.09 -7.75 14.27
N ALA A 159 14.96 -7.35 13.00
CA ALA A 159 15.68 -7.97 11.89
C ALA A 159 17.20 -7.79 12.04
N ALA A 160 17.66 -6.59 12.38
CA ALA A 160 19.08 -6.33 12.64
C ALA A 160 19.61 -7.14 13.83
N ARG A 161 18.81 -7.27 14.90
CA ARG A 161 19.14 -8.07 16.08
C ARG A 161 19.27 -9.56 15.73
N GLN A 162 18.30 -10.12 15.00
CA GLN A 162 18.35 -11.52 14.56
C GLN A 162 19.54 -11.79 13.64
N ASN A 163 19.85 -10.87 12.73
CA ASN A 163 21.00 -10.98 11.86
C ASN A 163 22.31 -10.94 12.66
N ALA A 164 22.44 -10.04 13.63
CA ALA A 164 23.59 -9.97 14.52
C ALA A 164 23.75 -11.24 15.36
N GLU A 165 22.65 -11.80 15.90
CA GLU A 165 22.67 -13.07 16.63
C GLU A 165 23.10 -14.24 15.73
N PHE A 166 22.65 -14.27 14.48
CA PHE A 166 23.03 -15.30 13.52
C PHE A 166 24.52 -15.19 13.16
N ALA A 167 25.01 -13.99 12.86
CA ALA A 167 26.43 -13.73 12.60
C ALA A 167 27.31 -14.11 13.80
N ALA A 168 26.88 -13.81 15.04
CA ALA A 168 27.59 -14.20 16.25
C ALA A 168 27.67 -15.72 16.42
N LYS A 169 26.60 -16.46 16.09
CA LYS A 169 26.61 -17.94 16.10
C LYS A 169 27.56 -18.51 15.05
N GLN A 170 27.53 -17.98 13.83
CA GLN A 170 28.46 -18.41 12.76
C GLN A 170 29.92 -18.16 13.17
N GLN A 171 30.21 -16.99 13.74
CA GLN A 171 31.54 -16.66 14.24
C GLN A 171 31.98 -17.65 15.34
N GLN A 172 31.10 -17.96 16.30
CA GLN A 172 31.40 -18.93 17.34
C GLN A 172 31.66 -20.34 16.77
N GLU A 173 30.94 -20.75 15.73
CA GLU A 173 31.17 -22.02 15.06
C GLU A 173 32.53 -22.04 14.36
N LEU A 174 32.89 -20.97 13.64
CA LEU A 174 34.20 -20.81 13.01
C LEU A 174 35.32 -20.89 14.03
N GLU A 175 35.22 -20.18 15.16
CA GLU A 175 36.20 -20.26 16.25
C GLU A 175 36.37 -21.69 16.78
N LYS A 176 35.28 -22.47 16.89
CA LYS A 176 35.35 -23.90 17.27
C LYS A 176 36.01 -24.75 16.20
N PHE A 177 35.84 -24.44 14.91
CA PHE A 177 36.54 -25.14 13.83
C PHE A 177 38.03 -24.81 13.86
N GLU A 178 38.39 -23.54 13.97
CA GLU A 178 39.79 -23.09 14.07
C GLU A 178 40.49 -23.72 15.28
N ALA A 179 39.85 -23.73 16.45
CA ALA A 179 40.41 -24.37 17.64
C ALA A 179 40.61 -25.88 17.47
N ARG A 180 39.75 -26.57 16.71
CA ARG A 180 39.92 -28.00 16.39
C ARG A 180 41.09 -28.21 15.43
N ILE A 181 41.18 -27.40 14.37
CA ILE A 181 42.28 -27.46 13.40
C ILE A 181 43.62 -27.17 14.10
N ALA A 182 43.68 -26.19 15.00
CA ALA A 182 44.86 -25.89 15.80
C ALA A 182 45.28 -27.10 16.66
N LYS A 183 44.33 -27.71 17.37
CA LYS A 183 44.62 -28.92 18.19
C LYS A 183 45.08 -30.10 17.33
N GLU A 184 44.44 -30.32 16.18
CA GLU A 184 44.80 -31.42 15.28
C GLU A 184 46.18 -31.21 14.67
N SER A 185 46.48 -30.00 14.18
CA SER A 185 47.79 -29.68 13.61
C SER A 185 48.92 -29.78 14.64
N GLU A 186 48.69 -29.33 15.87
CA GLU A 186 49.62 -29.56 16.97
C GLU A 186 49.76 -31.05 17.32
N GLY A 187 48.67 -31.81 17.30
CA GLY A 187 48.65 -33.26 17.52
C GLY A 187 49.53 -33.99 16.50
N ARG A 188 49.29 -33.74 15.20
CA ARG A 188 50.10 -34.28 14.10
C ARG A 188 51.59 -33.91 14.24
N LYS A 189 51.89 -32.68 14.66
CA LYS A 189 53.27 -32.24 14.93
C LYS A 189 53.92 -33.02 16.08
N ARG A 190 53.18 -33.25 17.18
CA ARG A 190 53.66 -34.06 18.32
C ARG A 190 53.92 -35.50 17.91
N GLU A 191 53.01 -36.12 17.15
CA GLU A 191 53.16 -37.48 16.63
C GLU A 191 54.41 -37.62 15.74
N LEU A 192 54.65 -36.66 14.85
CA LEU A 192 55.83 -36.66 13.99
C LEU A 192 57.13 -36.61 14.79
N LEU A 193 57.18 -35.75 15.82
CA LEU A 193 58.33 -35.66 16.73
C LEU A 193 58.53 -36.93 17.54
N GLU A 194 57.44 -37.58 17.98
CA GLU A 194 57.51 -38.85 18.70
C GLU A 194 58.02 -39.99 17.81
N MET A 195 57.53 -40.09 16.57
CA MET A 195 58.04 -41.05 15.59
C MET A 195 59.53 -40.84 15.30
N ARG A 196 59.97 -39.59 15.20
CA ARG A 196 61.41 -39.27 15.04
C ARG A 196 62.22 -39.68 16.27
N ARG A 197 61.71 -39.43 17.48
CA ARG A 197 62.34 -39.87 18.73
C ARG A 197 62.46 -41.39 18.81
N GLN A 198 61.40 -42.12 18.44
CA GLN A 198 61.39 -43.58 18.41
C GLN A 198 62.41 -44.13 17.39
N LYS A 199 62.48 -43.55 16.19
CA LYS A 199 63.48 -43.91 15.15
C LYS A 199 64.91 -43.66 15.63
N LEU A 200 65.16 -42.54 16.31
CA LEU A 200 66.47 -42.26 16.91
C LEU A 200 66.80 -43.27 18.00
N ALA A 201 65.86 -43.57 18.89
CA ALA A 201 66.06 -44.56 19.95
C ALA A 201 66.36 -45.96 19.37
N SER A 202 65.62 -46.40 18.34
CA SER A 202 65.89 -47.69 17.70
C SER A 202 67.24 -47.72 16.98
N ALA A 203 67.64 -46.61 16.34
CA ALA A 203 68.98 -46.46 15.77
C ALA A 203 70.06 -46.56 16.85
N PHE A 204 69.92 -45.86 17.98
CA PHE A 204 70.85 -45.98 19.12
C PHE A 204 70.89 -47.39 19.71
N PHE A 205 69.76 -48.08 19.85
CA PHE A 205 69.75 -49.46 20.33
C PHE A 205 70.45 -50.42 19.35
N ASN A 206 70.23 -50.24 18.05
CA ASN A 206 70.90 -51.04 17.03
C ASN A 206 72.40 -50.78 17.00
N ASP A 207 72.81 -49.52 17.13
CA ASP A 207 74.22 -49.12 17.19
C ASP A 207 74.89 -49.67 18.45
N LEU A 208 74.27 -49.50 19.63
CA LEU A 208 74.74 -50.08 20.88
C LEU A 208 74.85 -51.62 20.78
N ARG A 209 73.87 -52.29 20.19
CA ARG A 209 73.93 -53.74 19.94
C ARG A 209 75.10 -54.08 19.01
N THR A 210 75.32 -53.29 17.97
CA THR A 210 76.42 -53.47 17.02
C THR A 210 77.78 -53.32 17.72
N TYR A 211 77.94 -52.29 18.55
CA TYR A 211 79.13 -52.13 19.38
C TYR A 211 79.29 -53.25 20.39
N GLN A 212 78.22 -53.71 21.05
CA GLN A 212 78.29 -54.86 21.95
C GLN A 212 78.69 -56.14 21.23
N THR A 213 78.19 -56.38 20.02
CA THR A 213 78.63 -57.53 19.19
C THR A 213 80.09 -57.38 18.77
N LEU A 214 80.53 -56.18 18.37
CA LEU A 214 81.93 -55.91 18.05
C LEU A 214 82.83 -56.13 19.27
N VAL A 215 82.44 -55.65 20.45
CA VAL A 215 83.17 -55.86 21.71
C VAL A 215 83.18 -57.32 22.12
N ALA A 216 82.10 -58.08 21.92
CA ALA A 216 82.08 -59.52 22.17
C ALA A 216 83.01 -60.26 21.20
N HIS A 217 83.01 -59.89 19.91
CA HIS A 217 83.91 -60.46 18.91
C HIS A 217 85.38 -60.09 19.16
N HIS A 218 85.69 -58.84 19.51
CA HIS A 218 87.04 -58.39 19.88
C HIS A 218 87.44 -58.85 21.30
N GLY A 219 86.48 -59.23 22.15
CA GLY A 219 86.71 -59.88 23.44
C GLY A 219 87.19 -61.32 23.29
N ASP A 220 86.71 -62.04 22.28
CA ASP A 220 87.24 -63.35 21.88
C ASP A 220 88.48 -63.25 20.97
N GLU A 221 88.58 -62.20 20.15
CA GLU A 221 89.78 -61.94 19.35
C GLU A 221 90.95 -61.40 20.17
N THR A 222 90.79 -60.77 21.33
CA THR A 222 91.97 -60.43 22.18
C THR A 222 92.69 -61.66 22.76
N VAL A 223 92.09 -62.86 22.70
CA VAL A 223 92.78 -64.13 23.01
C VAL A 223 93.45 -64.73 21.76
N VAL A 224 93.06 -64.33 20.54
CA VAL A 224 93.55 -64.90 19.27
C VAL A 224 94.47 -63.93 18.48
N GLU A 225 94.25 -62.62 18.56
CA GLU A 225 95.05 -61.56 17.94
C GLU A 225 96.28 -61.14 18.77
N ALA A 226 96.46 -61.69 19.98
CA ALA A 226 97.78 -61.67 20.63
C ALA A 226 98.84 -62.52 19.89
N ARG A 227 98.49 -63.15 18.74
CA ARG A 227 99.40 -64.00 17.95
C ARG A 227 99.57 -63.64 16.47
N VAL A 228 98.96 -62.58 15.94
CA VAL A 228 99.21 -62.18 14.56
C VAL A 228 99.78 -60.76 14.55
N GLY A 229 101.09 -60.71 14.32
CA GLY A 229 101.87 -59.49 14.36
C GLY A 229 101.47 -58.49 13.28
N LYS A 230 101.70 -57.22 13.64
CA LYS A 230 102.29 -56.16 12.81
C LYS A 230 102.20 -56.38 11.30
N ASP A 231 101.48 -55.51 10.60
CA ASP A 231 102.16 -54.48 9.80
C ASP A 231 101.18 -53.48 9.14
N ASN A 232 101.70 -52.26 8.98
CA ASN A 232 101.27 -51.18 8.08
C ASN A 232 99.92 -50.49 8.40
N LYS A 233 99.92 -49.40 9.18
CA LYS A 233 100.22 -48.02 8.74
C LYS A 233 99.60 -47.64 7.38
N GLN A 234 98.38 -47.10 7.45
CA GLN A 234 98.02 -45.86 6.77
C GLN A 234 96.92 -45.18 7.60
N GLN A 235 97.36 -44.36 8.55
CA GLN A 235 96.50 -43.32 9.11
C GLN A 235 96.32 -42.28 8.00
N VAL A 236 95.16 -42.27 7.35
CA VAL A 236 94.68 -41.08 6.63
C VAL A 236 93.96 -40.25 7.68
N THR A 237 94.64 -39.23 8.19
CA THR A 237 94.07 -38.21 9.06
C THR A 237 93.04 -37.41 8.26
N LEU A 238 91.81 -37.32 8.76
CA LEU A 238 90.73 -36.51 8.19
C LEU A 238 90.97 -34.99 8.35
N ASP A 239 92.13 -34.59 8.87
CA ASP A 239 92.50 -33.20 9.16
C ASP A 239 92.84 -32.35 7.92
N GLU A 240 92.75 -32.89 6.70
CA GLU A 240 93.06 -32.15 5.45
C GLU A 240 91.85 -31.98 4.50
N VAL A 241 90.63 -32.37 4.90
CA VAL A 241 89.43 -32.04 4.13
C VAL A 241 88.68 -30.90 4.83
N ASP A 242 89.13 -29.68 4.56
CA ASP A 242 88.41 -28.47 4.94
C ASP A 242 87.20 -28.33 4.00
N LEU A 243 86.05 -28.85 4.41
CA LEU A 243 84.81 -28.79 3.64
C LEU A 243 84.23 -27.36 3.77
N ILE A 244 84.77 -26.43 2.98
CA ILE A 244 84.20 -25.08 2.86
C ILE A 244 82.88 -25.21 2.11
N VAL A 245 81.77 -25.35 2.85
CA VAL A 245 80.42 -25.14 2.32
C VAL A 245 80.22 -23.64 2.21
N THR A 246 80.69 -23.03 1.13
CA THR A 246 80.19 -21.71 0.73
C THR A 246 78.78 -21.92 0.21
N ALA A 247 77.78 -21.69 1.05
CA ALA A 247 76.43 -21.49 0.56
C ALA A 247 76.45 -20.21 -0.28
N ASP A 248 76.24 -20.35 -1.59
CA ASP A 248 76.19 -19.22 -2.51
C ASP A 248 74.99 -18.33 -2.10
N PRO A 249 75.19 -17.04 -1.77
CA PRO A 249 74.11 -16.19 -1.27
C PRO A 249 72.94 -16.09 -2.27
N GLU A 250 73.22 -16.17 -3.57
CA GLU A 250 72.20 -16.18 -4.62
C GLU A 250 71.33 -17.46 -4.59
N GLN A 251 71.88 -18.59 -4.11
CA GLN A 251 71.16 -19.85 -4.01
C GLN A 251 70.30 -19.94 -2.74
N LEU A 252 70.69 -19.21 -1.68
CA LEU A 252 69.88 -18.99 -0.49
C LEU A 252 68.72 -18.05 -0.78
N ASP A 253 68.96 -16.93 -1.47
CA ASP A 253 67.90 -16.01 -1.90
C ASP A 253 66.88 -16.72 -2.80
N ALA A 254 67.34 -17.49 -3.79
CA ALA A 254 66.43 -18.30 -4.61
C ALA A 254 65.60 -19.31 -3.80
N PHE A 255 66.12 -19.89 -2.72
CA PHE A 255 65.37 -20.82 -1.86
C PHE A 255 64.29 -20.11 -1.01
N TYR A 256 64.53 -18.87 -0.59
CA TYR A 256 63.56 -18.08 0.16
C TYR A 256 62.54 -17.36 -0.74
N ASP A 257 62.93 -16.95 -1.94
CA ASP A 257 62.06 -16.28 -2.90
C ASP A 257 61.11 -17.25 -3.61
N SER A 258 61.52 -18.51 -3.82
CA SER A 258 60.69 -19.56 -4.45
C SER A 258 59.48 -20.01 -3.61
N GLY A 259 59.31 -19.48 -2.39
CA GLY A 259 58.19 -19.80 -1.50
C GLY A 259 57.15 -18.71 -1.35
N SER A 260 57.30 -17.54 -2.00
CA SER A 260 56.49 -16.35 -1.67
C SER A 260 55.73 -15.68 -2.81
N GLU A 261 55.96 -16.01 -4.09
CA GLU A 261 55.24 -15.35 -5.21
C GLU A 261 54.32 -16.24 -6.05
N GLU A 262 54.42 -17.58 -6.01
CA GLU A 262 53.52 -18.45 -6.81
C GLU A 262 52.15 -18.75 -6.15
N GLU A 263 51.97 -18.50 -4.84
CA GLU A 263 50.68 -18.68 -4.16
C GLU A 263 49.80 -17.42 -4.16
N GLU A 264 50.36 -16.21 -4.39
CA GLU A 264 49.56 -14.97 -4.43
C GLU A 264 49.00 -14.64 -5.82
N GLU A 265 49.66 -15.03 -6.92
CA GLU A 265 49.13 -14.79 -8.28
C GLU A 265 48.06 -15.80 -8.72
N GLN A 266 47.98 -17.01 -8.13
CA GLN A 266 46.93 -17.99 -8.45
C GLN A 266 45.60 -17.76 -7.72
N LEU A 267 45.55 -16.89 -6.70
CA LEU A 267 44.31 -16.58 -5.97
C LEU A 267 43.51 -15.41 -6.55
N GLN A 268 43.99 -14.72 -7.60
CA GLN A 268 43.28 -13.59 -8.20
C GLN A 268 42.62 -13.86 -9.58
N SER A 269 42.73 -15.07 -10.13
CA SER A 269 42.03 -15.42 -11.39
C SER A 269 41.13 -16.66 -11.33
N ALA A 270 40.73 -17.09 -10.13
CA ALA A 270 39.63 -18.02 -9.98
C ALA A 270 38.29 -17.27 -10.09
N LYS A 271 37.79 -17.13 -11.32
CA LYS A 271 36.36 -16.88 -11.57
C LYS A 271 35.55 -17.86 -10.73
N PHE A 272 34.91 -17.35 -9.68
CA PHE A 272 33.90 -18.07 -8.92
C PHE A 272 32.77 -18.45 -9.88
N LEU A 273 32.82 -19.69 -10.39
CA LEU A 273 31.67 -20.38 -10.91
C LEU A 273 30.88 -20.88 -9.69
N SER A 274 29.73 -20.27 -9.46
CA SER A 274 28.75 -20.70 -8.48
C SER A 274 28.49 -22.21 -8.62
N PRO A 275 28.44 -22.99 -7.52
CA PRO A 275 28.10 -24.40 -7.59
C PRO A 275 26.66 -24.57 -8.10
N PRO A 276 26.38 -25.62 -8.89
CA PRO A 276 25.03 -25.87 -9.40
C PRO A 276 24.10 -26.19 -8.23
N VAL A 277 23.02 -25.41 -8.11
CA VAL A 277 21.91 -25.64 -7.18
C VAL A 277 21.36 -27.06 -7.38
N PRO A 278 21.23 -27.89 -6.33
CA PRO A 278 20.59 -29.20 -6.42
C PRO A 278 19.14 -29.07 -6.91
N LYS A 279 18.79 -29.81 -7.96
CA LYS A 279 17.46 -29.88 -8.61
C LYS A 279 16.33 -30.49 -7.75
N VAL A 280 16.37 -30.37 -6.42
CA VAL A 280 15.37 -31.00 -5.53
C VAL A 280 14.48 -29.98 -4.80
N LEU A 281 14.63 -28.67 -5.07
CA LEU A 281 13.76 -27.63 -4.48
C LEU A 281 13.14 -26.68 -5.52
N ALA A 282 13.05 -27.11 -6.78
CA ALA A 282 12.45 -26.30 -7.86
C ALA A 282 11.14 -26.90 -8.43
N GLU A 283 10.60 -27.97 -7.83
CA GLU A 283 9.33 -28.58 -8.26
C GLU A 283 8.16 -28.39 -7.25
N GLU A 284 8.32 -27.58 -6.20
CA GLU A 284 7.26 -27.31 -5.21
C GLU A 284 6.69 -25.86 -5.25
N GLU A 285 6.86 -25.11 -6.34
CA GLU A 285 6.24 -23.78 -6.52
C GLU A 285 5.25 -23.67 -7.71
N GLU A 286 4.78 -24.79 -8.28
CA GLU A 286 3.79 -24.77 -9.39
C GLU A 286 2.44 -25.48 -9.09
N LYS A 287 2.06 -25.69 -7.82
CA LYS A 287 0.78 -26.35 -7.49
C LYS A 287 -0.12 -25.65 -6.48
N GLU A 288 -0.17 -24.32 -6.46
CA GLU A 288 -1.16 -23.59 -5.66
C GLU A 288 -2.00 -22.55 -6.42
N THR A 289 -2.02 -22.60 -7.76
CA THR A 289 -2.89 -21.73 -8.59
C THR A 289 -4.08 -22.44 -9.26
N GLU A 290 -4.39 -23.70 -8.90
CA GLU A 290 -5.50 -24.44 -9.51
C GLU A 290 -6.59 -24.94 -8.52
N ALA A 291 -6.63 -24.42 -7.29
CA ALA A 291 -7.63 -24.82 -6.29
C ALA A 291 -8.76 -23.79 -6.03
N VAL A 292 -8.85 -22.67 -6.77
CA VAL A 292 -9.88 -21.62 -6.53
C VAL A 292 -10.94 -21.52 -7.63
N LYS A 293 -10.95 -22.43 -8.62
CA LYS A 293 -11.94 -22.41 -9.72
C LYS A 293 -13.16 -23.32 -9.57
N VAL A 294 -13.38 -23.95 -8.41
CA VAL A 294 -14.52 -24.87 -8.20
C VAL A 294 -15.55 -24.37 -7.17
N GLU A 295 -15.28 -23.34 -6.37
CA GLU A 295 -16.24 -22.88 -5.35
C GLU A 295 -17.16 -21.73 -5.77
N GLU A 296 -16.99 -21.13 -6.95
CA GLU A 296 -17.83 -20.01 -7.42
C GLU A 296 -19.00 -20.45 -8.35
N ALA A 297 -19.37 -21.73 -8.34
CA ALA A 297 -20.43 -22.26 -9.21
C ALA A 297 -21.61 -22.94 -8.49
N VAL A 298 -21.69 -22.93 -7.14
CA VAL A 298 -22.73 -23.68 -6.40
C VAL A 298 -23.73 -22.80 -5.63
N ILE A 299 -23.62 -21.47 -5.66
CA ILE A 299 -24.58 -20.59 -4.96
C ILE A 299 -25.36 -19.73 -5.96
N LYS A 300 -26.06 -20.39 -6.89
CA LYS A 300 -27.18 -19.82 -7.66
C LYS A 300 -28.23 -20.90 -7.93
N GLU A 301 -28.76 -21.52 -6.89
CA GLU A 301 -30.07 -22.16 -6.98
C GLU A 301 -30.60 -22.34 -5.56
N ASN A 302 -31.56 -21.49 -5.19
CA ASN A 302 -32.77 -21.83 -4.44
C ASN A 302 -33.43 -20.52 -4.02
N GLY A 303 -34.35 -20.08 -4.88
CA GLY A 303 -35.37 -19.15 -4.48
C GLY A 303 -36.41 -19.83 -3.58
N ASP A 304 -36.98 -18.96 -2.76
CA ASP A 304 -38.42 -18.81 -2.57
C ASP A 304 -39.13 -19.60 -1.45
N VAL A 305 -39.92 -18.80 -0.69
CA VAL A 305 -41.07 -19.15 0.18
C VAL A 305 -40.70 -19.88 1.51
N ASP A 306 -41.09 -19.45 2.72
CA ASP A 306 -42.41 -19.04 3.17
C ASP A 306 -42.38 -18.24 4.49
N VAL A 307 -43.39 -17.39 4.68
CA VAL A 307 -43.71 -16.67 5.93
C VAL A 307 -44.47 -17.64 6.86
N PRO A 308 -44.30 -17.56 8.20
CA PRO A 308 -45.44 -17.11 8.98
C PRO A 308 -45.11 -16.15 10.12
N VAL A 309 -46.02 -15.19 10.23
CA VAL A 309 -46.43 -14.42 11.39
C VAL A 309 -46.77 -15.35 12.57
N GLU A 310 -46.26 -15.06 13.77
CA GLU A 310 -47.07 -15.22 14.98
C GLU A 310 -46.67 -14.27 16.12
N SER A 311 -47.72 -13.74 16.72
CA SER A 311 -47.87 -12.82 17.83
C SER A 311 -47.50 -13.38 19.21
N GLY A 312 -47.24 -12.48 20.18
CA GLY A 312 -47.40 -12.75 21.62
C GLY A 312 -46.39 -11.97 22.46
N ALA A 313 -46.81 -10.88 23.11
CA ALA A 313 -47.08 -10.84 24.57
C ALA A 313 -45.81 -11.14 25.39
N GLY A 314 -45.18 -10.16 26.05
CA GLY A 314 -45.68 -9.52 27.27
C GLY A 314 -44.73 -9.88 28.44
N GLU A 315 -44.86 -9.15 29.55
CA GLU A 315 -44.10 -9.24 30.82
C GLU A 315 -42.76 -8.48 30.84
N GLU A 316 -42.60 -7.36 31.55
CA GLU A 316 -42.86 -7.03 32.97
C GLU A 316 -41.74 -7.50 33.93
N LYS A 317 -41.03 -6.48 34.47
CA LYS A 317 -40.35 -6.36 35.78
C LYS A 317 -38.93 -6.91 36.02
N VAL A 318 -38.31 -6.13 36.93
CA VAL A 318 -37.13 -6.35 37.81
C VAL A 318 -35.80 -5.95 37.14
N ALA A 319 -35.00 -5.00 37.63
CA ALA A 319 -34.86 -4.32 38.93
C ALA A 319 -34.53 -2.83 38.74
#